data_AF-A0A7C5FBX0-F1
#
_entry.id   AF-A0A7C5FBX0-F1
#
_cell.length_a   1.000
_cell.length_b   1.000
_cell.length_c   1.000
_cell.angle_alpha   90.00
_cell.angle_beta   90.00
_cell.angle_gamma   90.00
#
_symmetry.space_group_name_H-M   'P 1'
#
loop_
_entity.id
_entity.type
_entity.pdbx_description
1 polymer ?
#
loop_
_entity_poly.entity_id
_entity_poly.type
_entity_poly.pdbx_seq_one_letter_code
_entity_poly.pdbx_strand_id
1 'polypeptide(L)'
;GTDFLPIKVEKIVKMQKGLGKIEFEYTIENTSWKRLDAEFGIEFNLTFLAGNAPDRYYYSQDAGTQIHDKMLNSKGITWNTRNIGMKDEYLGMDLGLSWDKEGTCWRFPIETVSQSEGGFERAYQGSSIMPHWQVDIEPNSKWKMKLLLEIKEIKK
;
A
#
# COMPACT_ATOMS: atom_id res chain seq x y z
N GLY A 1 -21.22 -19.68 -17.34
CA GLY A 1 -20.22 -19.09 -18.25
C GLY A 1 -19.50 -17.99 -17.50
N THR A 2 -18.26 -17.69 -17.86
CA THR A 2 -17.58 -16.49 -17.34
C THR A 2 -18.11 -15.29 -18.11
N ASP A 3 -19.11 -14.62 -17.54
CA ASP A 3 -19.58 -13.34 -18.08
C ASP A 3 -18.46 -12.31 -17.93
N PHE A 4 -18.11 -11.61 -19.01
CA PHE A 4 -17.19 -10.48 -18.95
C PHE A 4 -17.94 -9.26 -18.40
N LEU A 5 -17.50 -8.73 -17.26
CA LEU A 5 -18.06 -7.52 -16.66
C LEU A 5 -17.11 -6.34 -16.94
N PRO A 6 -17.37 -5.51 -17.96
CA PRO A 6 -16.54 -4.35 -18.23
C PRO A 6 -16.59 -3.35 -17.06
N ILE A 7 -15.42 -2.82 -16.73
CA ILE A 7 -15.24 -1.74 -15.76
C ILE A 7 -14.34 -0.67 -16.36
N LYS A 8 -14.50 0.58 -15.90
CA LYS A 8 -13.56 1.66 -16.17
C LYS A 8 -12.89 2.06 -14.85
N VAL A 9 -11.56 2.14 -14.85
CA VAL A 9 -10.78 2.67 -13.73
C VAL A 9 -10.14 3.97 -14.16
N GLU A 10 -10.35 5.03 -13.39
CA GLU A 10 -9.75 6.35 -13.58
C GLU A 10 -8.91 6.69 -12.35
N LYS A 11 -7.71 7.22 -12.59
CA LYS A 11 -6.76 7.63 -11.55
C LYS A 11 -6.26 9.03 -11.86
N ILE A 12 -6.44 9.94 -10.91
CA ILE A 12 -5.85 11.28 -10.94
C ILE A 12 -4.73 11.32 -9.91
N VAL A 13 -3.54 11.73 -10.34
CA VAL A 13 -2.36 11.88 -9.48
C VAL A 13 -2.00 13.36 -9.40
N LYS A 14 -1.96 13.91 -8.19
CA LYS A 14 -1.61 15.31 -7.96
C LYS A 14 -0.34 15.39 -7.12
N MET A 15 0.57 16.25 -7.53
CA MET A 15 1.83 16.50 -6.85
C MET A 15 2.01 18.01 -6.71
N GLN A 16 2.48 18.44 -5.54
CA GLN A 16 2.79 19.84 -5.27
C GLN A 16 4.27 19.98 -4.97
N LYS A 17 4.93 20.90 -5.68
CA LYS A 17 6.37 21.15 -5.51
C LYS A 17 6.67 21.52 -4.06
N GLY A 18 7.64 20.84 -3.46
CA GLY A 18 8.17 21.16 -2.13
C GLY A 18 7.35 20.63 -0.93
N LEU A 19 6.22 19.94 -1.15
CA LEU A 19 5.39 19.43 -0.04
C LEU A 19 5.67 17.97 0.35
N GLY A 20 6.46 17.22 -0.42
CA GLY A 20 6.70 15.79 -0.15
C GLY A 20 5.43 14.92 -0.22
N LYS A 21 4.42 15.35 -0.99
CA LYS A 21 3.09 14.73 -1.05
C LYS A 21 2.70 14.33 -2.45
N ILE A 22 2.08 13.15 -2.55
CA ILE A 22 1.39 12.68 -3.75
C ILE A 22 -0.03 12.28 -3.35
N GLU A 23 -1.01 12.97 -3.93
CA GLU A 23 -2.43 12.67 -3.75
C GLU A 23 -2.93 11.83 -4.91
N PHE A 24 -3.71 10.80 -4.60
CA PHE A 24 -4.34 9.92 -5.57
C PHE A 24 -5.85 9.98 -5.40
N GLU A 25 -6.57 10.15 -6.50
CA GLU A 25 -8.03 10.02 -6.54
C GLU A 25 -8.38 8.92 -7.54
N TYR A 26 -9.06 7.88 -7.07
CA TYR A 26 -9.53 6.76 -7.88
C TYR A 26 -11.04 6.83 -8.08
N THR A 27 -11.49 6.51 -9.29
CA THR A 27 -12.89 6.23 -9.61
C THR A 27 -12.99 4.90 -10.35
N ILE A 28 -13.78 3.98 -9.82
CA ILE A 28 -14.13 2.71 -10.48
C ILE A 28 -15.58 2.85 -10.91
N GLU A 29 -15.83 2.69 -12.20
CA GLU A 29 -17.15 2.74 -12.81
C GLU A 29 -17.52 1.35 -13.32
N ASN A 30 -18.65 0.83 -12.86
CA ASN A 30 -19.22 -0.39 -13.39
C ASN A 30 -19.99 -0.07 -14.67
N THR A 31 -19.40 -0.37 -15.83
CA THR A 31 -20.01 -0.16 -17.15
C THR A 31 -20.71 -1.42 -17.67
N SER A 32 -20.81 -2.46 -16.83
CA SER A 32 -21.51 -3.70 -17.15
C SER A 32 -22.99 -3.62 -16.78
N TRP A 33 -23.75 -4.63 -17.21
CA TRP A 33 -25.18 -4.78 -16.93
C TRP A 33 -25.48 -5.49 -15.60
N LYS A 34 -24.45 -5.94 -14.87
CA LYS A 34 -24.59 -6.70 -13.63
C LYS A 34 -23.87 -5.96 -12.50
N ARG A 35 -24.36 -6.10 -11.28
CA ARG A 35 -23.65 -5.66 -10.08
C ARG A 35 -22.23 -6.24 -10.04
N LEU A 36 -21.25 -5.38 -9.78
CA LEU A 36 -19.86 -5.75 -9.58
C LEU A 36 -19.63 -5.94 -8.07
N ASP A 37 -19.26 -7.16 -7.70
CA ASP A 37 -18.86 -7.54 -6.34
C ASP A 37 -17.44 -8.09 -6.43
N ALA A 38 -16.45 -7.29 -6.00
CA ALA A 38 -15.04 -7.56 -6.25
C ALA A 38 -14.13 -6.96 -5.17
N GLU A 39 -12.90 -7.43 -5.09
CA GLU A 39 -11.84 -6.82 -4.28
C GLU A 39 -11.04 -5.84 -5.16
N PHE A 40 -10.93 -4.58 -4.74
CA PHE A 40 -10.07 -3.60 -5.40
C PHE A 40 -8.86 -3.27 -4.52
N GLY A 41 -7.66 -3.51 -5.05
CA GLY A 41 -6.40 -3.22 -4.36
C GLY A 41 -5.55 -2.20 -5.11
N ILE A 42 -4.80 -1.40 -4.36
CA ILE A 42 -3.81 -0.45 -4.90
C ILE A 42 -2.44 -0.84 -4.35
N GLU A 43 -1.54 -1.26 -5.21
CA GLU A 43 -0.19 -1.72 -4.81
C GLU A 43 0.85 -0.60 -4.91
N PHE A 44 1.65 -0.44 -3.85
CA PHE A 44 2.83 0.41 -3.78
C PHE A 44 4.07 -0.43 -3.49
N ASN A 45 5.07 -0.35 -4.37
CA ASN A 45 6.38 -0.98 -4.16
C ASN A 45 7.38 0.09 -3.71
N LEU A 46 7.89 -0.01 -2.47
CA LEU A 46 8.65 1.02 -1.77
C LEU A 46 9.94 0.46 -1.15
N THR A 47 11.02 1.24 -1.13
CA THR A 47 12.35 0.75 -0.71
C THR A 47 13.04 1.70 0.26
N PHE A 48 13.34 1.20 1.47
CA PHE A 48 14.24 1.82 2.47
C PHE A 48 15.55 1.02 2.68
N LEU A 49 15.80 0.01 1.84
CA LEU A 49 16.90 -0.97 1.99
C LEU A 49 16.86 -1.71 3.35
N ALA A 50 17.77 -2.66 3.55
CA ALA A 50 18.05 -3.29 4.86
C ALA A 50 16.82 -3.71 5.68
N GLY A 51 15.97 -4.58 5.13
CA GLY A 51 14.64 -4.83 5.69
C GLY A 51 14.56 -5.52 7.06
N ASN A 52 15.68 -6.00 7.61
CA ASN A 52 15.77 -6.61 8.95
C ASN A 52 16.45 -5.69 9.98
N ALA A 53 16.73 -4.43 9.62
CA ALA A 53 17.36 -3.48 10.54
C ALA A 53 16.30 -2.95 11.54
N PRO A 54 16.58 -2.95 12.86
CA PRO A 54 15.58 -2.58 13.87
C PRO A 54 15.21 -1.09 13.86
N ASP A 55 16.04 -0.25 13.24
CA ASP A 55 15.83 1.18 13.01
C ASP A 55 14.99 1.47 11.74
N ARG A 56 14.50 0.42 11.08
CA ARG A 56 13.64 0.48 9.90
C ARG A 56 12.41 -0.40 10.11
N TYR A 57 11.23 0.20 10.16
CA TYR A 57 10.03 -0.55 10.55
C TYR A 57 8.71 0.02 10.05
N TYR A 58 7.71 -0.85 9.98
CA TYR A 58 6.32 -0.49 9.76
C TYR A 58 5.66 0.04 11.03
N TYR A 59 4.72 0.97 10.86
CA TYR A 59 3.87 1.46 11.93
C TYR A 59 2.47 1.81 11.43
N SER A 60 1.53 2.01 12.35
CA SER A 60 0.20 2.59 12.08
C SER A 60 -0.06 3.73 13.05
N GLN A 61 -0.80 4.74 12.59
CA GLN A 61 -1.29 5.87 13.37
C GLN A 61 -2.69 5.62 13.94
N ASP A 62 -3.37 4.55 13.51
CA ASP A 62 -4.71 4.23 13.99
C ASP A 62 -4.65 3.68 15.43
N ALA A 63 -5.43 4.29 16.33
CA ALA A 63 -5.49 3.86 17.72
C ALA A 63 -6.03 2.43 17.81
N GLY A 64 -5.29 1.54 18.49
CA GLY A 64 -5.66 0.13 18.64
C GLY A 64 -5.20 -0.77 17.49
N THR A 65 -4.70 -0.22 16.39
CA THR A 65 -4.14 -1.02 15.28
C THR A 65 -2.76 -1.55 15.66
N GLN A 66 -2.63 -2.87 15.74
CA GLN A 66 -1.35 -3.53 15.97
C GLN A 66 -0.74 -4.00 14.66
N ILE A 67 0.50 -3.57 14.40
CA ILE A 67 1.34 -4.16 13.37
C ILE A 67 2.13 -5.30 13.99
N HIS A 68 1.69 -6.54 13.74
CA HIS A 68 2.44 -7.75 14.09
C HIS A 68 3.68 -7.85 13.20
N ASP A 69 4.86 -8.11 13.77
CA ASP A 69 6.16 -8.10 13.07
C ASP A 69 6.39 -6.84 12.21
N LYS A 70 7.12 -5.88 12.79
CA LYS A 70 7.31 -4.57 12.21
C LYS A 70 8.48 -4.49 11.23
N MET A 71 9.26 -5.56 11.06
CA MET A 71 10.41 -5.55 10.15
C MET A 71 9.96 -5.28 8.72
N LEU A 72 10.72 -4.50 7.95
CA LEU A 72 10.33 -4.17 6.57
C LEU A 72 10.32 -5.40 5.65
N ASN A 73 11.14 -6.41 5.95
CA ASN A 73 11.12 -7.68 5.23
C ASN A 73 10.02 -8.66 5.71
N SER A 74 9.14 -8.24 6.62
CA SER A 74 8.03 -9.07 7.11
C SER A 74 6.88 -9.18 6.10
N LYS A 75 6.07 -10.23 6.28
CA LYS A 75 4.75 -10.36 5.65
C LYS A 75 3.69 -10.13 6.70
N GLY A 76 2.59 -9.49 6.34
CA GLY A 76 1.46 -9.41 7.26
C GLY A 76 0.23 -8.73 6.69
N ILE A 77 -0.82 -8.77 7.51
CA ILE A 77 -2.12 -8.20 7.22
C ILE A 77 -2.47 -7.24 8.36
N THR A 78 -2.90 -6.04 8.00
CA THR A 78 -3.43 -5.04 8.93
C THR A 78 -4.90 -4.82 8.58
N TRP A 79 -5.79 -5.30 9.45
CA TRP A 79 -7.24 -5.20 9.28
C TRP A 79 -7.76 -3.83 9.73
N ASN A 80 -8.90 -3.41 9.16
CA ASN A 80 -9.67 -2.24 9.58
C ASN A 80 -8.82 -0.97 9.76
N THR A 81 -7.97 -0.68 8.77
CA THR A 81 -7.01 0.43 8.86
C THR A 81 -7.21 1.47 7.77
N ARG A 82 -6.76 2.68 8.06
CA ARG A 82 -6.77 3.85 7.17
C ARG A 82 -5.38 4.32 6.80
N ASN A 83 -4.35 3.68 7.34
CA ASN A 83 -2.97 4.07 7.09
C ASN A 83 -1.96 2.96 7.37
N ILE A 84 -0.80 3.08 6.74
CA ILE A 84 0.40 2.36 7.10
C ILE A 84 1.61 3.25 6.81
N GLY A 85 2.57 3.24 7.71
CA GLY A 85 3.81 3.99 7.56
C GLY A 85 5.04 3.08 7.55
N MET A 86 6.10 3.57 6.92
CA MET A 86 7.45 3.02 6.97
C MET A 86 8.36 4.10 7.55
N LYS A 87 9.17 3.74 8.54
CA LYS A 87 10.17 4.60 9.16
C LYS A 87 11.57 4.10 8.84
N ASP A 88 12.49 5.01 8.51
CA ASP A 88 13.94 4.77 8.43
C ASP A 88 14.63 5.82 9.32
N GLU A 89 15.00 5.43 10.53
CA GLU A 89 15.63 6.34 11.49
C GLU A 89 17.09 6.65 11.12
N TYR A 90 17.75 5.76 10.37
CA TYR A 90 19.12 5.95 9.89
C TYR A 90 19.22 7.12 8.90
N LEU A 91 18.31 7.15 7.92
CA LEU A 91 18.19 8.25 6.95
C LEU A 91 17.33 9.42 7.48
N GLY A 92 16.66 9.25 8.62
CA GLY A 92 15.75 10.24 9.16
C GLY A 92 14.56 10.47 8.24
N MET A 93 13.98 9.41 7.68
CA MET A 93 12.84 9.50 6.75
C MET A 93 11.61 8.78 7.31
N ASP A 94 10.45 9.38 7.08
CA ASP A 94 9.14 8.83 7.42
C ASP A 94 8.24 8.88 6.19
N LEU A 95 7.83 7.71 5.68
CA LEU A 95 6.88 7.58 4.59
C LEU A 95 5.54 7.10 5.15
N GLY A 96 4.49 7.88 4.93
CA GLY A 96 3.12 7.54 5.30
C GLY A 96 2.25 7.31 4.07
N LEU A 97 1.46 6.24 4.09
CA LEU A 97 0.32 6.02 3.21
C LEU A 97 -0.95 6.13 4.04
N SER A 98 -1.93 6.90 3.56
CA SER A 98 -3.24 7.03 4.20
C SER A 98 -4.36 7.12 3.18
N TRP A 99 -5.58 6.78 3.57
CA TRP A 99 -6.72 6.70 2.66
C TRP A 99 -8.07 6.96 3.34
N ASP A 100 -9.09 7.34 2.56
CA ASP A 100 -10.34 7.90 3.08
C ASP A 100 -11.46 6.86 3.34
N LYS A 101 -11.28 5.58 3.04
CA LYS A 101 -12.17 4.48 3.48
C LYS A 101 -11.44 3.37 4.20
N GLU A 102 -11.97 2.91 5.33
CA GLU A 102 -11.39 1.80 6.07
C GLU A 102 -11.30 0.55 5.19
N GLY A 103 -10.16 -0.12 5.22
CA GLY A 103 -9.91 -1.32 4.43
C GLY A 103 -8.91 -2.24 5.10
N THR A 104 -8.47 -3.24 4.37
CA THR A 104 -7.42 -4.15 4.80
C THR A 104 -6.14 -3.83 4.05
N CYS A 105 -5.00 -3.88 4.72
CA CYS A 105 -3.70 -3.63 4.11
C CYS A 105 -2.84 -4.88 4.18
N TRP A 106 -2.42 -5.38 3.02
CA TRP A 106 -1.42 -6.43 2.91
C TRP A 106 -0.03 -5.82 2.77
N ARG A 107 0.96 -6.49 3.33
CA ARG A 107 2.37 -6.20 3.08
C ARG A 107 3.17 -7.48 2.90
N PHE A 108 4.17 -7.43 2.02
CA PHE A 108 5.12 -8.51 1.81
C PHE A 108 6.45 -7.99 1.27
N PRO A 109 7.57 -8.68 1.54
CA PRO A 109 8.86 -8.30 1.02
C PRO A 109 8.95 -8.62 -0.47
N ILE A 110 9.60 -7.73 -1.20
CA ILE A 110 10.10 -7.97 -2.56
C ILE A 110 11.52 -8.49 -2.38
N GLU A 111 11.73 -9.76 -2.72
CA GLU A 111 13.01 -10.44 -2.55
C GLU A 111 13.48 -10.96 -3.90
N THR A 112 14.79 -10.86 -4.17
CA THR A 112 15.44 -11.58 -5.26
C THR A 112 16.18 -12.79 -4.69
N VAL A 113 16.31 -13.84 -5.51
CA VAL A 113 17.15 -15.00 -5.18
C VAL A 113 18.50 -14.79 -5.86
N SER A 114 19.57 -14.73 -5.08
CA SER A 114 20.94 -14.74 -5.60
C SER A 114 21.63 -16.06 -5.27
N GLN A 115 22.45 -16.54 -6.20
CA GLN A 115 23.36 -17.65 -5.96
C GLN A 115 24.68 -17.09 -5.46
N SER A 116 25.04 -17.41 -4.21
CA SER A 116 26.35 -17.15 -3.62
C SER A 116 27.15 -18.45 -3.52
N GLU A 117 28.43 -18.36 -3.16
CA GLU A 117 29.27 -19.54 -2.86
C GLU A 117 28.70 -20.37 -1.68
N GLY A 118 27.88 -19.76 -0.82
CA GLY A 118 27.21 -20.40 0.32
C GLY A 118 25.84 -21.01 -0.01
N GLY A 119 25.34 -20.89 -1.24
CA GLY A 119 24.05 -21.40 -1.66
C GLY A 119 23.09 -20.32 -2.17
N PHE A 120 21.78 -20.55 -2.01
CA PHE A 120 20.76 -19.57 -2.40
C PHE A 120 20.45 -18.63 -1.23
N GLU A 121 20.58 -17.33 -1.47
CA GLU A 121 20.25 -16.29 -0.51
C GLU A 121 19.09 -15.44 -1.02
N ARG A 122 18.21 -15.01 -0.11
CA ARG A 122 17.15 -14.04 -0.40
C ARG A 122 17.65 -12.65 -0.06
N ALA A 123 17.64 -11.77 -1.04
CA ALA A 123 18.04 -10.38 -0.88
C ALA A 123 16.80 -9.48 -0.93
N TYR A 124 16.51 -8.80 0.19
CA TYR A 124 15.45 -7.81 0.28
C TYR A 124 15.72 -6.61 -0.64
N GLN A 125 14.78 -6.30 -1.54
CA GLN A 125 14.85 -5.17 -2.48
C GLN A 125 13.85 -4.05 -2.15
N GLY A 126 12.84 -4.36 -1.32
CA GLY A 126 11.77 -3.44 -0.99
C GLY A 126 10.57 -4.14 -0.41
N SER A 127 9.52 -3.37 -0.22
CA SER A 127 8.26 -3.78 0.37
C SER A 127 7.14 -3.50 -0.62
N SER A 128 6.28 -4.49 -0.83
CA SER A 128 4.96 -4.23 -1.42
C SER A 128 3.97 -3.95 -0.29
N ILE A 129 3.23 -2.86 -0.43
CA ILE A 129 2.14 -2.45 0.45
C ILE A 129 0.89 -2.30 -0.41
N MET A 130 -0.17 -3.02 -0.06
CA MET A 130 -1.41 -3.05 -0.84
C MET A 130 -2.63 -2.90 0.07
N PRO A 131 -3.11 -1.67 0.31
CA PRO A 131 -4.47 -1.46 0.80
C PRO A 131 -5.49 -1.95 -0.23
N HIS A 132 -6.55 -2.60 0.24
CA HIS A 132 -7.61 -3.15 -0.58
C HIS A 132 -8.98 -3.09 0.13
N TRP A 133 -10.03 -3.11 -0.68
CA TRP A 133 -11.43 -2.97 -0.26
C TRP A 133 -12.36 -3.84 -1.08
N GLN A 134 -13.35 -4.45 -0.41
CA GLN A 134 -14.53 -4.97 -1.08
C GLN A 134 -15.28 -3.80 -1.71
N VAL A 135 -15.41 -3.83 -3.04
CA VAL A 135 -16.20 -2.87 -3.79
C VAL A 135 -17.46 -3.54 -4.30
N ASP A 136 -18.55 -2.83 -4.12
CA ASP A 136 -19.88 -3.26 -4.44
C ASP A 136 -20.55 -2.15 -5.25
N ILE A 137 -20.63 -2.35 -6.56
CA ILE A 137 -20.97 -1.29 -7.52
C ILE A 137 -22.12 -1.76 -8.41
N GLU A 138 -23.28 -1.14 -8.27
CA GLU A 138 -24.43 -1.36 -9.16
C GLU A 138 -24.12 -0.96 -10.62
N PRO A 139 -24.86 -1.48 -11.62
CA PRO A 139 -24.71 -1.06 -13.01
C PRO A 139 -24.76 0.47 -13.18
N ASN A 140 -23.86 1.02 -14.00
CA ASN A 140 -23.71 2.46 -14.26
C ASN A 140 -23.39 3.31 -13.02
N SER A 141 -22.98 2.70 -11.90
CA SER A 141 -22.59 3.39 -10.67
C SER A 141 -21.08 3.48 -10.52
N LYS A 142 -20.65 4.32 -9.57
CA LYS A 142 -19.24 4.66 -9.33
C LYS A 142 -18.86 4.48 -7.87
N TRP A 143 -17.70 3.88 -7.65
CA TRP A 143 -17.00 3.89 -6.37
C TRP A 143 -15.79 4.82 -6.46
N LYS A 144 -15.53 5.60 -5.41
CA LYS A 144 -14.46 6.61 -5.37
C LYS A 144 -13.64 6.49 -4.11
N MET A 145 -12.35 6.77 -4.19
CA MET A 145 -11.40 6.71 -3.08
C MET A 145 -10.33 7.78 -3.21
N LYS A 146 -9.85 8.30 -2.07
CA LYS A 146 -8.67 9.15 -2.02
C LYS A 146 -7.56 8.51 -1.18
N LEU A 147 -6.33 8.66 -1.65
CA LEU A 147 -5.13 8.25 -0.93
C LEU A 147 -4.11 9.40 -0.90
N LEU A 148 -3.30 9.42 0.14
CA LEU A 148 -2.17 10.32 0.29
C LEU A 148 -0.92 9.50 0.60
N LEU A 149 0.11 9.71 -0.21
CA LEU A 149 1.49 9.36 0.11
C LEU A 149 2.19 10.63 0.58
N GLU A 150 2.79 10.58 1.76
CA GLU A 150 3.53 11.70 2.36
C GLU A 150 4.91 11.23 2.80
N ILE A 151 5.94 12.02 2.49
CA ILE A 151 7.33 11.80 2.94
C ILE A 151 7.74 12.98 3.81
N LYS A 152 8.27 12.69 5.00
CA LYS A 152 8.77 13.68 5.96
C LYS A 152 10.19 13.34 6.40
N GLU A 153 10.95 14.39 6.71
CA GLU A 153 12.17 14.26 7.48
C GLU A 153 11.85 14.09 8.96
N ILE A 154 12.55 13.17 9.61
CA ILE A 154 12.54 12.98 11.06
C ILE A 154 13.56 13.96 11.63
N LYS A 155 13.09 14.99 12.33
CA LYS A 155 13.99 15.89 13.06
C LYS A 155 14.67 15.11 14.18
N LYS A 156 16.01 15.12 14.17
CA LYS A 156 16.84 14.62 15.27
C LYS A 156 16.72 15.50 16.50
#